data_AF-A0A8H6Y4T8-F1
#
_entry.id   AF-A0A8H6Y4T8-F1
#
_cell.length_a   1.000
_cell.length_b   1.000
_cell.length_c   1.000
_cell.angle_alpha   90.00
_cell.angle_beta   90.00
_cell.angle_gamma   90.00
#
_symmetry.space_group_name_H-M   'P 1'
#
loop_
_entity.id
_entity.type
_entity.pdbx_description
1 polymer ?
#
loop_
_entity_poly.entity_id
_entity_poly.type
_entity_poly.pdbx_seq_one_letter_code
_entity_poly.pdbx_strand_id
1 'polypeptide(L)'
;MPVVISPYDNIPPWTRPAETKALDWAPLKEIDLSLFDSPGGKEKLAAELHDAVKNGSYSSNAIFLPSGVISLTVGFWVVTGHGIPDEEVLRQFSIGNAFFNLVRFFSTISHYILNPTPSQPVEEKQKHSCNFAVGEYFGYREPKPIGSTGVKENHEMLNIPKYTANEDYKGVPKHDIVLAHEAEIAAFQRKLFDKVARKLFILRAIILESLTLLFSQNVAGLQIRTPQGDWKFVKPVEGGITVNSADVLQFLTKGYVKSTIHRVVGPQPDQAHLHRLGLLYFVRPGDDTPIIPVPSPVLERAGLLTSVDKKADPKTAVRGYDWTRARVENAHNRTSSTVAFENQTEKTFKFKGLEVVDRWQ
;
A
#
# COMPACT_ATOMS: atom_id res chain seq x y z
N MET A 1 -18.61 -23.46 34.91
CA MET A 1 -18.19 -22.05 34.76
C MET A 1 -18.88 -21.48 33.53
N PRO A 2 -19.44 -20.27 33.54
CA PRO A 2 -19.99 -19.69 32.32
C PRO A 2 -18.85 -19.50 31.31
N VAL A 3 -19.06 -19.98 30.08
CA VAL A 3 -18.14 -19.75 28.96
C VAL A 3 -18.22 -18.25 28.65
N VAL A 4 -17.14 -17.52 28.93
CA VAL A 4 -17.01 -16.14 28.47
C VAL A 4 -16.79 -16.21 26.97
N ILE A 5 -17.85 -16.01 26.19
CA ILE A 5 -17.77 -15.90 24.74
C ILE A 5 -17.01 -14.61 24.45
N SER A 6 -15.89 -14.71 23.72
CA SER A 6 -15.14 -13.52 23.33
C SER A 6 -16.00 -12.69 22.37
N PRO A 7 -16.04 -11.36 22.52
CA PRO A 7 -16.80 -10.50 21.60
C PRO A 7 -16.29 -10.57 20.16
N TYR A 8 -15.14 -11.19 19.94
CA TYR A 8 -14.52 -11.40 18.63
C TYR A 8 -14.86 -12.76 18.01
N ASP A 9 -15.51 -13.67 18.74
CA ASP A 9 -15.84 -14.99 18.21
C ASP A 9 -16.91 -14.92 17.09
N ASN A 10 -17.80 -13.92 17.15
CA ASN A 10 -18.95 -13.78 16.25
C ASN A 10 -18.98 -12.40 15.56
N ILE A 11 -17.91 -12.05 14.84
CA ILE A 11 -17.89 -10.79 14.07
C ILE A 11 -18.82 -10.88 12.83
N PRO A 12 -19.62 -9.83 12.54
CA PRO A 12 -20.49 -9.82 11.37
C PRO A 12 -19.71 -9.94 10.05
N PRO A 13 -20.23 -10.69 9.05
CA PRO A 13 -19.62 -10.73 7.74
C PRO A 13 -19.73 -9.36 7.05
N TRP A 14 -18.66 -8.97 6.36
CA TRP A 14 -18.64 -7.77 5.53
C TRP A 14 -18.92 -8.14 4.08
N THR A 15 -19.75 -7.33 3.41
CA THR A 15 -20.06 -7.46 1.98
C THR A 15 -19.63 -6.21 1.23
N ARG A 16 -19.19 -6.39 -0.03
CA ARG A 16 -18.86 -5.25 -0.89
C ARG A 16 -20.12 -4.39 -1.12
N PRO A 17 -20.04 -3.05 -0.94
CA PRO A 17 -21.15 -2.17 -1.28
C PRO A 17 -21.48 -2.20 -2.78
N ALA A 18 -22.61 -1.59 -3.16
CA ALA A 18 -22.92 -1.39 -4.58
C ALA A 18 -21.86 -0.51 -5.26
N GLU A 19 -21.56 -0.80 -6.52
CA GLU A 19 -20.67 0.04 -7.33
C GLU A 19 -21.26 1.45 -7.51
N THR A 20 -20.37 2.43 -7.65
CA THR A 20 -20.76 3.79 -8.01
C THR A 20 -21.14 3.87 -9.49
N LYS A 21 -21.82 4.96 -9.86
CA LYS A 21 -21.97 5.35 -11.27
C LYS A 21 -20.62 5.42 -12.00
N ALA A 22 -20.63 5.26 -13.32
CA ALA A 22 -19.41 5.34 -14.12
C ALA A 22 -18.67 6.69 -13.91
N LEU A 23 -17.36 6.61 -13.66
CA LEU A 23 -16.45 7.74 -13.52
C LEU A 23 -15.39 7.72 -14.64
N ASP A 24 -14.57 8.76 -14.73
CA ASP A 24 -13.36 8.75 -15.58
C ASP A 24 -12.29 7.84 -14.97
N TRP A 25 -12.40 6.56 -15.30
CA TRP A 25 -11.52 5.51 -14.80
C TRP A 25 -10.13 5.57 -15.46
N ALA A 26 -9.10 5.33 -14.65
CA ALA A 26 -7.76 5.07 -15.15
C ALA A 26 -7.77 3.75 -15.94
N PRO A 27 -7.23 3.73 -17.17
CA PRO A 27 -7.08 2.52 -17.95
C PRO A 27 -5.91 1.72 -17.37
N LEU A 28 -6.13 0.94 -16.32
CA LEU A 28 -5.08 0.12 -15.71
C LEU A 28 -4.92 -1.20 -16.49
N LYS A 29 -3.66 -1.63 -16.67
CA LYS A 29 -3.37 -2.96 -17.23
C LYS A 29 -3.77 -4.03 -16.23
N GLU A 30 -4.35 -5.13 -16.72
CA GLU A 30 -4.61 -6.32 -15.93
C GLU A 30 -3.51 -7.37 -16.17
N ILE A 31 -3.01 -7.97 -15.10
CA ILE A 31 -1.99 -9.03 -15.10
C ILE A 31 -2.63 -10.30 -14.50
N ASP A 32 -2.92 -11.27 -15.37
CA ASP A 32 -3.55 -12.53 -14.98
C ASP A 32 -2.50 -13.56 -14.52
N LEU A 33 -2.41 -13.77 -13.20
CA LEU A 33 -1.46 -14.70 -12.61
C LEU A 33 -1.82 -16.18 -12.80
N SER A 34 -2.98 -16.50 -13.39
CA SER A 34 -3.32 -17.87 -13.77
C SER A 34 -2.36 -18.41 -14.85
N LEU A 35 -1.81 -17.50 -15.68
CA LEU A 35 -0.84 -17.81 -16.73
C LEU A 35 0.58 -18.01 -16.20
N PHE A 36 0.87 -17.73 -14.92
CA PHE A 36 2.24 -17.66 -14.41
C PHE A 36 3.02 -18.98 -14.52
N ASP A 37 2.33 -20.12 -14.42
CA ASP A 37 2.93 -21.44 -14.48
C ASP A 37 2.74 -22.13 -15.85
N SER A 38 2.12 -21.46 -16.83
CA SER A 38 2.02 -21.98 -18.19
C SER A 38 3.37 -21.90 -18.93
N PRO A 39 3.62 -22.75 -19.94
CA PRO A 39 4.81 -22.62 -20.80
C PRO A 39 4.92 -21.21 -21.39
N GLY A 40 6.08 -20.56 -21.22
CA GLY A 40 6.31 -19.17 -21.67
C GLY A 40 5.53 -18.09 -20.91
N GLY A 41 4.76 -18.47 -19.89
CA GLY A 41 3.87 -17.57 -19.17
C GLY A 41 4.60 -16.50 -18.35
N LYS A 42 5.75 -16.84 -17.77
CA LYS A 42 6.56 -15.90 -16.96
C LYS A 42 7.13 -14.79 -17.83
N GLU A 43 7.64 -15.13 -19.01
CA GLU A 43 8.21 -14.18 -19.97
C GLU A 43 7.14 -13.24 -20.52
N LYS A 44 5.97 -13.80 -20.88
CA LYS A 44 4.81 -13.02 -21.33
C LYS A 44 4.32 -12.05 -20.25
N LEU A 45 4.04 -12.56 -19.06
CA LEU A 45 3.56 -11.74 -17.95
C LEU A 45 4.61 -10.72 -17.51
N ALA A 46 5.90 -11.04 -17.62
CA ALA A 46 6.95 -10.07 -17.34
C ALA A 46 6.96 -8.94 -18.38
N ALA A 47 6.78 -9.24 -19.66
CA ALA A 47 6.65 -8.21 -20.69
C ALA A 47 5.41 -7.33 -20.47
N GLU A 48 4.27 -7.92 -20.10
CA GLU A 48 3.04 -7.19 -19.79
C GLU A 48 3.17 -6.32 -18.54
N LEU A 49 3.82 -6.83 -17.50
CA LEU A 49 4.10 -6.07 -16.29
C LEU A 49 5.10 -4.93 -16.56
N HIS A 50 6.11 -5.17 -17.39
CA HIS A 50 7.07 -4.13 -17.79
C HIS A 50 6.37 -3.01 -18.56
N ASP A 51 5.49 -3.36 -19.50
CA ASP A 51 4.64 -2.42 -20.23
C ASP A 51 3.73 -1.62 -19.28
N ALA A 52 3.08 -2.29 -18.32
CA ALA A 52 2.24 -1.65 -17.31
C ALA A 52 3.05 -0.61 -16.49
N VAL A 53 4.26 -0.97 -16.07
CA VAL A 53 5.13 -0.09 -15.28
C VAL A 53 5.68 1.08 -16.11
N LYS A 54 6.06 0.85 -17.38
CA LYS A 54 6.77 1.83 -18.21
C LYS A 54 5.90 2.71 -19.08
N ASN A 55 4.91 2.13 -19.73
CA ASN A 55 4.16 2.80 -20.79
C ASN A 55 2.77 3.19 -20.30
N GLY A 56 2.23 2.48 -19.29
CA GLY A 56 0.83 2.61 -18.88
C GLY A 56 -0.13 2.44 -20.08
N SER A 57 -1.44 2.57 -19.86
CA SER A 57 -2.39 2.55 -21.00
C SER A 57 -2.57 3.93 -21.66
N TYR A 58 -1.63 4.87 -21.43
CA TYR A 58 -1.63 6.22 -21.99
C TYR A 58 -0.62 6.41 -23.12
N SER A 59 -0.21 5.31 -23.77
CA SER A 59 0.94 5.23 -24.69
C SER A 59 0.83 6.11 -25.95
N SER A 60 -0.24 6.87 -26.14
CA SER A 60 -0.42 7.73 -27.32
C SER A 60 0.24 9.11 -27.23
N ASN A 61 0.75 9.56 -26.07
CA ASN A 61 1.28 10.93 -25.92
C ASN A 61 2.65 10.99 -25.21
N ALA A 62 3.68 10.35 -25.76
CA ALA A 62 5.06 10.44 -25.23
C ALA A 62 5.52 11.91 -25.13
N ILE A 63 5.77 12.39 -23.90
CA ILE A 63 6.43 13.68 -23.67
C ILE A 63 7.94 13.43 -23.68
N PHE A 64 8.63 14.00 -24.67
CA PHE A 64 10.09 13.97 -24.76
C PHE A 64 10.69 14.98 -23.78
N LEU A 65 11.46 14.52 -22.80
CA LEU A 65 12.33 15.39 -22.03
C LEU A 65 13.62 15.67 -22.83
N PRO A 66 14.25 16.85 -22.69
CA PRO A 66 15.49 17.20 -23.42
C PRO A 66 16.65 16.20 -23.20
N SER A 67 16.59 15.40 -22.14
CA SER A 67 17.54 14.34 -21.80
C SER A 67 17.28 12.98 -22.50
N GLY A 68 16.28 12.88 -23.39
CA GLY A 68 15.94 11.65 -24.10
C GLY A 68 15.18 10.61 -23.26
N VAL A 69 14.78 10.94 -22.03
CA VAL A 69 14.03 10.04 -21.15
C VAL A 69 12.52 10.13 -21.47
N ILE A 70 11.97 9.02 -21.97
CA ILE A 70 10.51 8.83 -22.12
C ILE A 70 9.92 8.63 -20.72
N SER A 71 8.98 9.49 -20.30
CA SER A 71 8.32 9.36 -19.00
C SER A 71 6.82 9.53 -19.12
N LEU A 72 6.10 8.45 -19.43
CA LEU A 72 4.66 8.34 -19.26
C LEU A 72 4.29 7.13 -18.38
N THR A 73 4.64 7.17 -17.09
CA THR A 73 4.47 5.98 -16.24
C THR A 73 3.25 6.11 -15.34
N VAL A 74 2.28 5.22 -15.51
CA VAL A 74 1.30 4.88 -14.47
C VAL A 74 1.77 3.59 -13.82
N GLY A 75 2.47 3.69 -12.69
CA GLY A 75 2.96 2.56 -11.89
C GLY A 75 1.86 1.88 -11.08
N PHE A 76 0.66 1.74 -11.66
CA PHE A 76 -0.48 1.03 -11.12
C PHE A 76 -0.99 0.01 -12.13
N TRP A 77 -1.35 -1.18 -11.67
CA TRP A 77 -1.98 -2.24 -12.45
C TRP A 77 -2.94 -3.05 -11.58
N VAL A 78 -3.76 -3.89 -12.20
CA VAL A 78 -4.65 -4.83 -11.52
C VAL A 78 -4.10 -6.25 -11.70
N VAL A 79 -4.16 -7.06 -10.65
CA VAL A 79 -3.81 -8.47 -10.68
C VAL A 79 -5.06 -9.31 -10.49
N THR A 80 -5.24 -10.30 -11.37
CA THR A 80 -6.35 -11.27 -11.36
C THR A 80 -5.78 -12.69 -11.45
N GLY A 81 -6.65 -13.71 -11.39
CA GLY A 81 -6.25 -15.12 -11.51
C GLY A 81 -5.26 -15.60 -10.44
N HIS A 82 -5.16 -14.89 -9.31
CA HIS A 82 -4.18 -15.21 -8.26
C HIS A 82 -4.56 -16.43 -7.40
N GLY A 83 -5.82 -16.88 -7.48
CA GLY A 83 -6.29 -18.08 -6.77
C GLY A 83 -6.40 -17.92 -5.25
N ILE A 84 -6.58 -16.69 -4.76
CA ILE A 84 -7.00 -16.45 -3.37
C ILE A 84 -8.53 -16.38 -3.41
N PRO A 85 -9.24 -17.21 -2.64
CA PRO A 85 -10.70 -17.18 -2.63
C PRO A 85 -11.23 -15.84 -2.10
N ASP A 86 -12.32 -15.33 -2.69
CA ASP A 86 -12.87 -14.02 -2.33
C ASP A 86 -13.43 -14.02 -0.90
N GLU A 87 -13.94 -15.16 -0.43
CA GLU A 87 -14.42 -15.33 0.94
C GLU A 87 -13.33 -15.09 1.99
N GLU A 88 -12.08 -15.46 1.70
CA GLU A 88 -10.96 -15.18 2.60
C GLU A 88 -10.63 -13.68 2.63
N VAL A 89 -10.75 -13.00 1.50
CA VAL A 89 -10.56 -11.53 1.41
C VAL A 89 -11.68 -10.83 2.17
N LEU A 90 -12.94 -11.20 1.94
CA LEU A 90 -14.11 -10.66 2.66
C LEU A 90 -14.04 -10.93 4.16
N ARG A 91 -13.44 -12.05 4.56
CA ARG A 91 -13.22 -12.37 5.97
C ARG A 91 -12.22 -11.39 6.62
N GLN A 92 -11.13 -11.03 5.94
CA GLN A 92 -10.21 -9.99 6.42
C GLN A 92 -10.87 -8.61 6.49
N PHE A 93 -11.74 -8.28 5.53
CA PHE A 93 -12.59 -7.08 5.62
C PHE A 93 -13.54 -7.14 6.82
N SER A 94 -14.08 -8.31 7.16
CA SER A 94 -14.95 -8.50 8.33
C SER A 94 -14.21 -8.19 9.62
N ILE A 95 -12.98 -8.69 9.79
CA ILE A 95 -12.12 -8.42 10.96
C ILE A 95 -11.80 -6.93 11.07
N GLY A 96 -11.38 -6.30 9.97
CA GLY A 96 -11.10 -4.86 9.95
C GLY A 96 -12.35 -4.02 10.25
N ASN A 97 -13.47 -4.35 9.62
CA ASN A 97 -14.75 -3.67 9.83
C ASN A 97 -15.22 -3.77 11.28
N ALA A 98 -15.06 -4.94 11.89
CA ALA A 98 -15.37 -5.19 13.30
C ALA A 98 -14.51 -4.34 14.23
N PHE A 99 -13.21 -4.21 13.97
CA PHE A 99 -12.34 -3.32 14.75
C PHE A 99 -12.83 -1.86 14.70
N PHE A 100 -13.14 -1.32 13.52
CA PHE A 100 -13.54 0.09 13.41
C PHE A 100 -14.96 0.38 13.94
N ASN A 101 -15.88 -0.59 13.87
CA ASN A 101 -17.31 -0.36 14.11
C ASN A 101 -17.91 -0.99 15.38
N LEU A 102 -17.19 -1.81 16.15
CA LEU A 102 -17.80 -2.49 17.30
C LEU A 102 -17.82 -1.66 18.59
N VAL A 103 -18.81 -0.78 18.80
CA VAL A 103 -19.16 -0.40 20.19
C VAL A 103 -19.90 -1.54 20.86
N ARG A 104 -19.14 -2.17 21.75
CA ARG A 104 -19.55 -2.88 22.96
C ARG A 104 -20.97 -3.49 22.93
N PHE A 105 -20.97 -4.82 22.81
CA PHE A 105 -21.93 -5.78 23.42
C PHE A 105 -22.20 -5.56 24.94
N PHE A 106 -21.76 -4.44 25.52
CA PHE A 106 -21.88 -4.12 26.96
C PHE A 106 -23.06 -3.20 27.28
N SER A 107 -23.89 -2.81 26.30
CA SER A 107 -25.17 -2.15 26.55
C SER A 107 -26.31 -3.10 26.19
N THR A 108 -26.58 -4.02 27.11
CA THR A 108 -27.86 -4.68 27.43
C THR A 108 -28.97 -4.60 26.38
N ILE A 109 -29.45 -5.78 25.94
CA ILE A 109 -30.85 -6.06 25.55
C ILE A 109 -31.67 -4.79 25.22
N SER A 110 -31.66 -4.32 23.97
CA SER A 110 -32.80 -3.58 23.42
C SER A 110 -32.70 -3.38 21.91
N HIS A 111 -33.60 -4.08 21.22
CA HIS A 111 -34.47 -3.60 20.15
C HIS A 111 -33.96 -2.59 19.11
N TYR A 112 -34.16 -3.01 17.85
CA TYR A 112 -34.21 -2.24 16.60
C TYR A 112 -32.88 -1.77 15.99
N ILE A 113 -32.44 -2.58 15.03
CA ILE A 113 -31.69 -2.19 13.83
C ILE A 113 -32.48 -1.07 13.15
N LEU A 114 -31.92 0.15 13.12
CA LEU A 114 -32.18 1.28 12.20
C LEU A 114 -31.53 2.55 12.81
N ASN A 115 -30.19 2.62 12.93
CA ASN A 115 -29.38 3.85 13.11
C ASN A 115 -27.89 3.50 13.38
N PRO A 116 -26.93 4.42 13.07
CA PRO A 116 -25.54 4.06 12.77
C PRO A 116 -24.83 3.40 13.96
N THR A 117 -24.16 2.29 13.67
CA THR A 117 -23.36 1.52 14.62
C THR A 117 -22.35 2.45 15.31
N PRO A 118 -22.35 2.59 16.65
CA PRO A 118 -21.36 3.42 17.30
C PRO A 118 -19.98 2.75 17.11
N SER A 119 -18.99 3.52 16.66
CA SER A 119 -17.61 3.07 16.40
C SER A 119 -16.86 2.82 17.70
N GLN A 120 -16.02 1.76 17.78
CA GLN A 120 -15.33 1.34 19.02
C GLN A 120 -14.90 2.55 19.87
N PRO A 121 -15.07 2.54 21.22
CA PRO A 121 -14.64 3.64 22.06
C PRO A 121 -13.19 3.99 21.73
N VAL A 122 -12.91 5.28 21.56
CA VAL A 122 -11.59 5.75 21.07
C VAL A 122 -10.47 5.25 21.97
N GLU A 123 -10.73 5.13 23.26
CA GLU A 123 -9.79 4.61 24.26
C GLU A 123 -9.40 3.14 23.99
N GLU A 124 -10.35 2.31 23.56
CA GLU A 124 -10.11 0.90 23.22
C GLU A 124 -9.22 0.78 21.97
N LYS A 125 -9.47 1.62 20.95
CA LYS A 125 -8.62 1.68 19.75
C LYS A 125 -7.22 2.22 20.09
N GLN A 126 -7.13 3.18 21.01
CA GLN A 126 -5.87 3.82 21.40
C GLN A 126 -4.96 2.96 22.30
N LYS A 127 -5.44 1.83 22.84
CA LYS A 127 -4.65 0.88 23.67
C LYS A 127 -3.28 0.53 23.08
N HIS A 128 -3.21 0.34 21.77
CA HIS A 128 -1.97 0.12 21.04
C HIS A 128 -1.86 1.12 19.89
N SER A 129 -1.54 2.38 20.21
CA SER A 129 -1.39 3.44 19.21
C SER A 129 0.00 3.44 18.57
N CYS A 130 0.06 3.84 17.29
CA CYS A 130 1.32 4.04 16.57
C CYS A 130 2.19 5.11 17.27
N ASN A 131 3.48 4.84 17.42
CA ASN A 131 4.45 5.81 17.93
C ASN A 131 5.34 6.36 16.81
N PHE A 132 4.78 7.26 16.01
CA PHE A 132 5.46 7.87 14.87
C PHE A 132 6.67 8.73 15.26
N ALA A 133 6.78 9.20 16.51
CA ALA A 133 7.93 9.98 16.98
C ALA A 133 9.24 9.17 16.96
N VAL A 134 9.14 7.84 16.92
CA VAL A 134 10.29 6.95 16.74
C VAL A 134 10.14 6.11 15.47
N GLY A 135 9.24 6.48 14.55
CA GLY A 135 8.95 5.72 13.34
C GLY A 135 8.28 4.35 13.57
N GLU A 136 7.74 4.09 14.76
CA GLU A 136 6.93 2.90 15.03
C GLU A 136 5.52 3.12 14.46
N TYR A 137 5.08 2.21 13.61
CA TYR A 137 3.82 2.33 12.88
C TYR A 137 2.88 1.16 13.08
N PHE A 138 3.24 0.15 13.86
CA PHE A 138 2.29 -0.91 14.22
C PHE A 138 1.25 -0.39 15.23
N GLY A 139 0.03 -0.93 15.12
CA GLY A 139 -1.11 -0.52 15.95
C GLY A 139 -2.04 0.48 15.28
N TYR A 140 -2.81 1.19 16.09
CA TYR A 140 -3.87 2.10 15.67
C TYR A 140 -3.32 3.49 15.33
N ARG A 141 -3.76 4.04 14.21
CA ARG A 141 -3.53 5.43 13.80
C ARG A 141 -4.87 6.16 13.78
N GLU A 142 -5.04 7.08 14.71
CA GLU A 142 -6.19 7.98 14.72
C GLU A 142 -6.11 9.03 13.59
N PRO A 143 -7.23 9.68 13.24
CA PRO A 143 -7.21 10.77 12.28
C PRO A 143 -6.42 11.98 12.80
N LYS A 144 -5.41 12.39 12.03
CA LYS A 144 -4.52 13.53 12.28
C LYS A 144 -4.98 14.82 11.59
N PRO A 145 -4.53 16.00 12.09
CA PRO A 145 -4.74 17.27 11.41
C PRO A 145 -4.12 17.33 10.01
N ILE A 146 -4.84 17.93 9.05
CA ILE A 146 -4.35 18.20 7.71
C ILE A 146 -3.56 19.50 7.73
N GLY A 147 -2.24 19.41 7.87
CA GLY A 147 -1.35 20.58 7.91
C GLY A 147 -1.77 21.57 9.00
N SER A 148 -1.87 22.85 8.65
CA SER A 148 -2.29 23.94 9.55
C SER A 148 -3.77 24.30 9.42
N THR A 149 -4.59 23.49 8.75
CA THR A 149 -5.97 23.85 8.40
C THR A 149 -6.96 23.77 9.56
N GLY A 150 -6.57 23.17 10.69
CA GLY A 150 -7.48 22.88 11.81
C GLY A 150 -8.48 21.75 11.54
N VAL A 151 -8.52 21.21 10.32
CA VAL A 151 -9.38 20.08 9.93
C VAL A 151 -8.63 18.77 10.13
N LYS A 152 -9.25 17.78 10.76
CA LYS A 152 -8.72 16.41 10.82
C LYS A 152 -9.00 15.68 9.51
N GLU A 153 -8.09 14.81 9.10
CA GLU A 153 -8.38 13.80 8.08
C GLU A 153 -9.57 12.93 8.53
N ASN A 154 -10.25 12.28 7.60
CA ASN A 154 -11.42 11.44 7.87
C ASN A 154 -11.06 9.94 7.78
N HIS A 155 -9.83 9.60 8.15
CA HIS A 155 -9.24 8.28 7.95
C HIS A 155 -8.49 7.81 9.19
N GLU A 156 -8.75 6.57 9.58
CA GLU A 156 -8.08 5.85 10.64
C GLU A 156 -7.51 4.52 10.11
N MET A 157 -6.48 3.97 10.77
CA MET A 157 -5.82 2.72 10.34
C MET A 157 -5.53 1.79 11.51
N LEU A 158 -5.45 0.50 11.20
CA LEU A 158 -4.86 -0.52 12.06
C LEU A 158 -3.75 -1.24 11.29
N ASN A 159 -2.51 -1.08 11.74
CA ASN A 159 -1.33 -1.70 11.13
C ASN A 159 -0.95 -2.97 11.89
N ILE A 160 -1.10 -4.13 11.25
CA ILE A 160 -0.77 -5.44 11.83
C ILE A 160 0.61 -5.86 11.31
N PRO A 161 1.55 -6.27 12.18
CA PRO A 161 2.86 -6.73 11.76
C PRO A 161 2.77 -8.00 10.91
N LYS A 162 3.84 -8.26 10.14
CA LYS A 162 3.92 -9.46 9.32
C LYS A 162 4.24 -10.69 10.17
N TYR A 163 3.59 -11.81 9.84
CA TYR A 163 3.91 -13.11 10.42
C TYR A 163 5.03 -13.80 9.62
N THR A 164 6.27 -13.45 9.95
CA THR A 164 7.49 -14.00 9.33
C THR A 164 7.93 -15.30 10.02
N ALA A 165 8.78 -16.08 9.35
CA ALA A 165 9.33 -17.32 9.90
C ALA A 165 10.30 -17.08 11.08
N ASN A 166 10.95 -15.92 11.11
CA ASN A 166 11.93 -15.54 12.14
C ASN A 166 11.29 -14.92 13.40
N GLU A 167 9.96 -14.84 13.46
CA GLU A 167 9.23 -14.22 14.57
C GLU A 167 9.62 -12.74 14.84
N ASP A 168 10.07 -12.01 13.80
CA ASP A 168 10.69 -10.66 13.90
C ASP A 168 9.85 -9.65 14.72
N TYR A 169 8.51 -9.81 14.71
CA TYR A 169 7.57 -8.90 15.35
C TYR A 169 6.69 -9.56 16.43
N LYS A 170 7.09 -10.70 16.99
CA LYS A 170 6.30 -11.42 18.01
C LYS A 170 6.03 -10.60 19.27
N GLY A 171 6.95 -9.72 19.65
CA GLY A 171 6.82 -8.84 20.81
C GLY A 171 6.00 -7.57 20.59
N VAL A 172 5.54 -7.30 19.37
CA VAL A 172 4.74 -6.10 19.07
C VAL A 172 3.34 -6.25 19.70
N PRO A 173 2.88 -5.32 20.54
CA PRO A 173 1.53 -5.36 21.11
C PRO A 173 0.45 -5.34 20.03
N LYS A 174 -0.61 -6.14 20.22
CA LYS A 174 -1.72 -6.29 19.27
C LYS A 174 -3.04 -6.19 20.01
N HIS A 175 -4.05 -5.60 19.37
CA HIS A 175 -5.41 -5.54 19.93
C HIS A 175 -6.03 -6.94 20.06
N ASP A 176 -6.93 -7.10 21.03
CA ASP A 176 -7.57 -8.38 21.34
C ASP A 176 -8.27 -9.02 20.13
N ILE A 177 -8.86 -8.22 19.22
CA ILE A 177 -9.46 -8.73 17.98
C ILE A 177 -8.42 -9.32 17.01
N VAL A 178 -7.21 -8.76 16.97
CA VAL A 178 -6.12 -9.26 16.16
C VAL A 178 -5.60 -10.56 16.76
N LEU A 179 -5.49 -10.64 18.09
CA LEU A 179 -5.09 -11.86 18.81
C LEU A 179 -6.13 -12.98 18.62
N ALA A 180 -7.42 -12.66 18.72
CA ALA A 180 -8.52 -13.61 18.53
C ALA A 180 -8.56 -14.22 17.11
N HIS A 181 -8.05 -13.51 16.11
CA HIS A 181 -8.00 -13.97 14.71
C HIS A 181 -6.57 -14.13 14.18
N GLU A 182 -5.57 -14.23 15.06
CA GLU A 182 -4.15 -14.18 14.69
C GLU A 182 -3.76 -15.29 13.70
N ALA A 183 -4.21 -16.52 13.97
CA ALA A 183 -3.93 -17.67 13.10
C ALA A 183 -4.52 -17.48 11.69
N GLU A 184 -5.72 -16.91 11.61
CA GLU A 184 -6.43 -16.65 10.34
C GLU A 184 -5.73 -15.55 9.53
N ILE A 185 -5.39 -14.44 10.19
CA ILE A 185 -4.66 -13.32 9.59
C ILE A 185 -3.28 -13.78 9.13
N ALA A 186 -2.56 -14.55 9.94
CA ALA A 186 -1.25 -15.08 9.60
C ALA A 186 -1.29 -16.01 8.38
N ALA A 187 -2.28 -16.92 8.33
CA ALA A 187 -2.49 -17.80 7.18
C ALA A 187 -2.79 -17.00 5.91
N PHE A 188 -3.65 -15.98 5.99
CA PHE A 188 -3.97 -15.11 4.86
C PHE A 188 -2.74 -14.33 4.38
N GLN A 189 -1.96 -13.72 5.27
CA GLN A 189 -0.74 -12.99 4.91
C GLN A 189 0.29 -13.87 4.20
N ARG A 190 0.50 -15.11 4.68
CA ARG A 190 1.41 -16.08 4.05
C ARG A 190 0.90 -16.50 2.67
N LYS A 191 -0.39 -16.79 2.55
CA LYS A 191 -1.02 -17.13 1.26
C LYS A 191 -0.90 -15.98 0.27
N LEU A 192 -1.13 -14.74 0.71
CA LEU A 192 -0.95 -13.53 -0.11
C LEU A 192 0.49 -13.36 -0.58
N PHE A 193 1.46 -13.63 0.29
CA PHE A 193 2.86 -13.64 -0.09
C PHE A 193 3.12 -14.71 -1.17
N ASP A 194 2.70 -15.95 -0.95
CA ASP A 194 3.02 -17.06 -1.86
C ASP A 194 2.33 -16.98 -3.22
N LYS A 195 1.04 -16.61 -3.21
CA LYS A 195 0.17 -16.62 -4.39
C LYS A 195 0.27 -15.34 -5.23
N VAL A 196 0.58 -14.21 -4.60
CA VAL A 196 0.62 -12.91 -5.28
C VAL A 196 2.00 -12.30 -5.19
N ALA A 197 2.45 -11.92 -3.99
CA ALA A 197 3.65 -11.10 -3.86
C ALA A 197 4.89 -11.78 -4.42
N ARG A 198 5.09 -13.07 -4.13
CA ARG A 198 6.22 -13.88 -4.62
C ARG A 198 6.18 -14.06 -6.13
N LYS A 199 5.01 -14.33 -6.72
CA LYS A 199 4.85 -14.42 -8.18
C LYS A 199 5.17 -13.08 -8.83
N LEU A 200 4.63 -11.99 -8.30
CA LEU A 200 4.96 -10.64 -8.75
C LEU A 200 6.45 -10.32 -8.52
N PHE A 201 7.10 -10.84 -7.47
CA PHE A 201 8.55 -10.72 -7.29
C PHE A 201 9.36 -11.53 -8.27
N ILE A 202 8.84 -12.65 -8.80
CA ILE A 202 9.53 -13.40 -9.84
C ILE A 202 9.37 -12.71 -11.18
N LEU A 203 8.15 -12.26 -11.53
CA LEU A 203 7.92 -11.42 -12.71
C LEU A 203 8.74 -10.14 -12.62
N ARG A 204 8.80 -9.54 -11.42
CA ARG A 204 9.70 -8.46 -11.13
C ARG A 204 11.14 -8.88 -10.97
N ALA A 205 11.56 -10.10 -10.68
CA ALA A 205 12.99 -10.41 -10.70
C ALA A 205 13.50 -10.40 -12.15
N ILE A 206 12.62 -10.73 -13.08
CA ILE A 206 12.83 -10.59 -14.52
C ILE A 206 12.92 -9.11 -14.94
N ILE A 207 12.28 -8.18 -14.20
CA ILE A 207 12.14 -6.74 -14.55
C ILE A 207 12.84 -5.77 -13.57
N LEU A 208 13.21 -6.27 -12.39
CA LEU A 208 13.58 -5.68 -11.07
C LEU A 208 12.37 -5.20 -10.14
N GLU A 209 12.42 -5.40 -8.79
CA GLU A 209 11.85 -4.57 -7.65
C GLU A 209 10.52 -4.82 -6.82
N SER A 210 10.06 -3.83 -5.99
CA SER A 210 9.14 -3.88 -4.78
C SER A 210 7.69 -3.33 -4.96
N LEU A 211 6.72 -3.70 -4.09
CA LEU A 211 5.26 -3.59 -4.35
C LEU A 211 4.36 -3.14 -3.15
N THR A 212 3.23 -2.50 -3.45
CA THR A 212 2.06 -2.33 -2.55
C THR A 212 0.83 -2.97 -3.17
N LEU A 213 0.07 -3.76 -2.41
CA LEU A 213 -1.15 -4.44 -2.86
C LEU A 213 -2.36 -3.86 -2.11
N LEU A 214 -3.42 -3.52 -2.83
CA LEU A 214 -4.69 -3.03 -2.30
C LEU A 214 -5.82 -3.91 -2.81
N PHE A 215 -6.58 -4.51 -1.90
CA PHE A 215 -7.72 -5.36 -2.26
C PHE A 215 -8.94 -4.53 -2.66
N SER A 216 -9.63 -5.02 -3.69
CA SER A 216 -10.77 -4.32 -4.29
C SER A 216 -11.98 -4.27 -3.37
N GLN A 217 -12.62 -3.11 -3.36
CA GLN A 217 -13.88 -2.79 -2.73
C GLN A 217 -14.56 -1.68 -3.54
N ASN A 218 -15.89 -1.63 -3.48
CA ASN A 218 -16.68 -0.92 -4.50
C ASN A 218 -16.88 0.58 -4.23
N VAL A 219 -16.43 1.11 -3.10
CA VAL A 219 -16.49 2.56 -2.79
C VAL A 219 -15.36 3.30 -3.51
N ALA A 220 -15.70 4.08 -4.53
CA ALA A 220 -14.73 4.85 -5.28
C ALA A 220 -14.09 5.94 -4.41
N GLY A 221 -12.76 6.08 -4.51
CA GLY A 221 -12.03 7.07 -3.71
C GLY A 221 -10.54 7.13 -4.01
N LEU A 222 -9.93 6.03 -4.48
CA LEU A 222 -8.54 6.05 -4.93
C LEU A 222 -8.43 6.78 -6.28
N GLN A 223 -7.57 7.80 -6.34
CA GLN A 223 -7.20 8.49 -7.56
C GLN A 223 -5.69 8.43 -7.79
N ILE A 224 -5.29 8.34 -9.05
CA ILE A 224 -3.90 8.43 -9.48
C ILE A 224 -3.71 9.71 -10.31
N ARG A 225 -2.53 10.29 -10.22
CA ARG A 225 -2.15 11.42 -11.06
C ARG A 225 -1.45 10.91 -12.32
N THR A 226 -2.01 11.24 -13.48
CA THR A 226 -1.43 10.88 -14.78
C THR A 226 -0.15 11.69 -15.04
N PRO A 227 0.69 11.27 -16.00
CA PRO A 227 1.82 12.08 -16.45
C PRO A 227 1.43 13.47 -16.95
N GLN A 228 0.20 13.63 -17.47
CA GLN A 228 -0.37 14.90 -17.93
C GLN A 228 -0.81 15.80 -16.77
N GLY A 229 -0.82 15.28 -15.54
CA GLY A 229 -1.17 16.02 -14.33
C GLY A 229 -2.62 15.84 -13.88
N ASP A 230 -3.44 15.12 -14.66
CA ASP A 230 -4.86 14.86 -14.39
C ASP A 230 -5.05 13.82 -13.29
N TRP A 231 -6.15 13.93 -12.56
CA TRP A 231 -6.55 12.95 -11.56
C TRP A 231 -7.59 11.99 -12.13
N LYS A 232 -7.28 10.69 -12.15
CA LYS A 232 -8.16 9.61 -12.64
C LYS A 232 -8.52 8.66 -11.53
N PHE A 233 -9.75 8.14 -11.51
CA PHE A 233 -10.18 7.17 -10.51
C PHE A 233 -9.65 5.77 -10.82
N VAL A 234 -9.26 5.01 -9.81
CA VAL A 234 -8.95 3.58 -9.99
C VAL A 234 -10.26 2.79 -9.91
N LYS A 235 -10.59 2.09 -11.01
CA LYS A 235 -11.79 1.26 -11.08
C LYS A 235 -11.65 0.04 -10.15
N PRO A 236 -12.63 -0.26 -9.28
CA PRO A 236 -12.71 -1.54 -8.59
C PRO A 236 -12.81 -2.67 -9.62
N VAL A 237 -12.02 -3.73 -9.44
CA VAL A 237 -12.13 -4.96 -10.23
C VAL A 237 -12.54 -6.07 -9.28
N GLU A 238 -13.63 -6.77 -9.58
CA GLU A 238 -14.12 -7.86 -8.75
C GLU A 238 -13.07 -8.97 -8.67
N GLY A 239 -12.74 -9.41 -7.45
CA GLY A 239 -11.67 -10.37 -7.22
C GLY A 239 -10.27 -9.87 -7.61
N GLY A 240 -10.12 -8.58 -7.94
CA GLY A 240 -8.86 -7.99 -8.35
C GLY A 240 -8.05 -7.38 -7.20
N ILE A 241 -6.74 -7.33 -7.38
CA ILE A 241 -5.81 -6.62 -6.48
C ILE A 241 -5.19 -5.47 -7.25
N THR A 242 -5.42 -4.23 -6.82
CA THR A 242 -4.70 -3.06 -7.33
C THR A 242 -3.28 -3.06 -6.78
N VAL A 243 -2.28 -2.96 -7.64
CA VAL A 243 -0.86 -3.00 -7.25
C VAL A 243 -0.16 -1.71 -7.65
N ASN A 244 0.71 -1.21 -6.79
CA ASN A 244 1.52 -0.02 -7.01
C ASN A 244 3.03 -0.30 -6.88
N SER A 245 3.82 0.36 -7.72
CA SER A 245 5.29 0.49 -7.59
C SER A 245 5.65 1.47 -6.47
N ALA A 246 6.17 0.97 -5.35
CA ALA A 246 6.43 1.79 -4.16
C ALA A 246 7.72 2.65 -4.24
N ASP A 247 7.80 3.72 -3.43
CA ASP A 247 8.93 4.66 -3.34
C ASP A 247 10.31 4.01 -3.17
N VAL A 248 10.39 2.97 -2.36
CA VAL A 248 11.66 2.25 -2.12
C VAL A 248 12.24 1.79 -3.44
N LEU A 249 11.38 1.33 -4.33
CA LEU A 249 11.77 0.90 -5.65
C LEU A 249 12.26 2.10 -6.48
N GLN A 250 11.56 3.24 -6.47
CA GLN A 250 12.05 4.45 -7.15
C GLN A 250 13.45 4.83 -6.68
N PHE A 251 13.74 4.71 -5.39
CA PHE A 251 15.09 4.90 -4.84
C PHE A 251 16.09 3.88 -5.40
N LEU A 252 15.80 2.59 -5.25
CA LEU A 252 16.66 1.50 -5.69
C LEU A 252 17.03 1.59 -7.18
N THR A 253 16.14 2.20 -7.97
CA THR A 253 16.28 2.33 -9.43
C THR A 253 16.71 3.69 -9.91
N LYS A 254 17.05 4.60 -8.99
CA LYS A 254 17.42 6.00 -9.31
C LYS A 254 16.39 6.68 -10.23
N GLY A 255 15.10 6.41 -10.00
CA GLY A 255 14.01 7.01 -10.75
C GLY A 255 13.64 6.34 -12.07
N TYR A 256 14.29 5.22 -12.45
CA TYR A 256 13.93 4.46 -13.64
C TYR A 256 12.48 3.95 -13.60
N VAL A 257 12.06 3.48 -12.42
CA VAL A 257 10.65 3.20 -12.14
C VAL A 257 10.12 4.27 -11.21
N LYS A 258 9.01 4.90 -11.61
CA LYS A 258 8.40 5.97 -10.81
C LYS A 258 7.31 5.43 -9.91
N SER A 259 7.30 5.93 -8.67
CA SER A 259 6.17 5.83 -7.78
C SER A 259 5.09 6.81 -8.25
N THR A 260 3.95 6.28 -8.68
CA THR A 260 2.84 7.14 -9.14
C THR A 260 2.22 7.87 -7.97
N ILE A 261 2.13 9.20 -8.08
CA ILE A 261 1.43 10.04 -7.13
C ILE A 261 -0.05 9.62 -7.13
N HIS A 262 -0.57 9.34 -5.95
CA HIS A 262 -1.94 8.91 -5.76
C HIS A 262 -2.51 9.56 -4.51
N ARG A 263 -3.83 9.64 -4.42
CA ARG A 263 -4.56 10.16 -3.26
C ARG A 263 -5.83 9.37 -3.04
N VAL A 264 -6.38 9.49 -1.83
CA VAL A 264 -7.75 9.02 -1.54
C VAL A 264 -8.62 10.26 -1.30
N VAL A 265 -9.71 10.36 -2.05
CA VAL A 265 -10.76 11.37 -1.86
C VAL A 265 -11.98 10.75 -1.18
N GLY A 266 -12.84 11.60 -0.62
CA GLY A 266 -14.12 11.16 -0.07
C GLY A 266 -14.97 10.43 -1.11
N PRO A 267 -15.87 9.52 -0.66
CA PRO A 267 -16.75 8.79 -1.58
C PRO A 267 -17.56 9.72 -2.49
N GLN A 268 -17.95 9.22 -3.66
CA GLN A 268 -18.82 9.96 -4.57
C GLN A 268 -20.20 10.22 -3.94
N PRO A 269 -20.98 11.20 -4.41
CA PRO A 269 -22.27 11.56 -3.79
C PRO A 269 -23.24 10.38 -3.60
N ASP A 270 -23.28 9.44 -4.55
CA ASP A 270 -24.08 8.21 -4.51
C ASP A 270 -23.58 7.18 -3.50
N GLN A 271 -22.35 7.34 -3.00
CA GLN A 271 -21.70 6.49 -1.99
C GLN A 271 -21.30 7.25 -0.72
N ALA A 272 -21.64 8.55 -0.59
CA ALA A 272 -21.20 9.42 0.49
C ALA A 272 -21.64 8.95 1.89
N HIS A 273 -22.69 8.12 1.93
CA HIS A 273 -23.23 7.50 3.14
C HIS A 273 -22.48 6.23 3.56
N LEU A 274 -21.47 5.78 2.80
CA LEU A 274 -20.72 4.55 3.03
C LEU A 274 -19.33 4.84 3.58
N HIS A 275 -18.87 3.99 4.52
CA HIS A 275 -17.47 3.96 4.91
C HIS A 275 -16.63 3.22 3.87
N ARG A 276 -15.57 3.86 3.39
CA ARG A 276 -14.58 3.22 2.51
C ARG A 276 -13.57 2.44 3.33
N LEU A 277 -13.79 1.14 3.52
CA LEU A 277 -12.83 0.27 4.18
C LEU A 277 -11.73 -0.17 3.18
N GLY A 278 -10.46 -0.12 3.56
CA GLY A 278 -9.35 -0.56 2.72
C GLY A 278 -8.53 -1.65 3.39
N LEU A 279 -8.22 -2.74 2.66
CA LEU A 279 -7.26 -3.77 3.06
C LEU A 279 -6.00 -3.63 2.21
N LEU A 280 -4.89 -3.26 2.84
CA LEU A 280 -3.62 -2.99 2.17
C LEU A 280 -2.54 -3.95 2.68
N TYR A 281 -1.73 -4.46 1.76
CA TYR A 281 -0.54 -5.24 2.05
C TYR A 281 0.70 -4.58 1.45
N PHE A 282 1.51 -3.99 2.32
CA PHE A 282 2.76 -3.35 1.92
C PHE A 282 3.89 -4.38 1.87
N VAL A 283 4.65 -4.38 0.77
CA VAL A 283 5.93 -5.06 0.74
C VAL A 283 7.05 -4.07 0.95
N ARG A 284 7.88 -4.37 1.96
CA ARG A 284 9.03 -3.58 2.38
C ARG A 284 10.30 -4.42 2.21
N PRO A 285 11.47 -3.77 2.09
CA PRO A 285 12.75 -4.46 2.26
C PRO A 285 12.75 -5.25 3.58
N GLY A 286 13.43 -6.41 3.58
CA GLY A 286 13.69 -7.10 4.84
C GLY A 286 14.60 -6.26 5.74
N ASP A 287 14.53 -6.48 7.05
CA ASP A 287 15.18 -5.62 8.05
C ASP A 287 16.67 -5.44 7.80
N ASP A 288 17.39 -6.51 7.43
CA ASP A 288 18.84 -6.47 7.15
C ASP A 288 19.22 -6.08 5.71
N THR A 289 18.22 -5.83 4.85
CA THR A 289 18.45 -5.51 3.44
C THR A 289 19.23 -4.20 3.32
N PRO A 290 20.40 -4.18 2.66
CA PRO A 290 21.15 -2.95 2.42
C PRO A 290 20.38 -2.04 1.44
N ILE A 291 20.14 -0.80 1.84
CA ILE A 291 19.42 0.19 1.03
C ILE A 291 20.45 0.95 0.16
N ILE A 292 20.76 0.36 -1.00
CA ILE A 292 21.65 0.92 -2.02
C ILE A 292 21.03 0.76 -3.41
N PRO A 293 21.36 1.62 -4.39
CA PRO A 293 20.90 1.44 -5.76
C PRO A 293 21.25 0.05 -6.31
N VAL A 294 20.35 -0.55 -7.09
CA VAL A 294 20.59 -1.89 -7.62
C VAL A 294 21.68 -1.86 -8.68
N PRO A 295 22.69 -2.76 -8.61
CA PRO A 295 23.67 -2.89 -9.68
C PRO A 295 22.96 -3.45 -10.91
N SER A 296 22.82 -2.65 -11.96
CA SER A 296 22.03 -3.01 -13.14
C SER A 296 22.65 -2.45 -14.43
N PRO A 297 23.00 -3.31 -15.40
CA PRO A 297 23.46 -2.85 -16.72
C PRO A 297 22.44 -1.98 -17.45
N VAL A 298 21.14 -2.13 -17.13
CA VAL A 298 20.08 -1.28 -17.69
C VAL A 298 20.18 0.14 -17.13
N LEU A 299 20.36 0.27 -15.81
CA LEU A 299 20.52 1.58 -15.17
C LEU A 299 21.83 2.26 -15.58
N GLU A 300 22.90 1.47 -15.79
CA GLU A 300 24.17 1.99 -16.32
C GLU A 300 24.02 2.53 -17.73
N ARG A 301 23.39 1.78 -18.64
CA ARG A 301 23.12 2.26 -20.01
C ARG A 301 22.21 3.48 -20.03
N ALA A 302 21.30 3.60 -19.05
CA ALA A 302 20.45 4.77 -18.87
C ALA A 302 21.18 5.97 -18.23
N GLY A 303 22.44 5.83 -17.83
CA GLY A 303 23.22 6.90 -17.19
C GLY A 303 22.75 7.26 -15.77
N LEU A 304 21.97 6.40 -15.12
CA LEU A 304 21.35 6.70 -13.81
C LEU A 304 22.24 6.37 -12.61
N LEU A 305 23.24 5.50 -12.78
CA LEU A 305 24.17 5.12 -11.71
C LEU A 305 25.40 6.01 -11.72
N THR A 306 25.63 6.73 -10.62
CA THR A 306 26.83 7.52 -10.40
C THR A 306 28.03 6.65 -10.00
N SER A 307 29.24 7.20 -10.04
CA SER A 307 30.45 6.51 -9.55
C SER A 307 30.39 6.16 -8.06
N VAL A 308 29.63 6.92 -7.27
CA VAL A 308 29.39 6.64 -5.84
C VAL A 308 28.44 5.45 -5.69
N ASP A 309 27.34 5.44 -6.46
CA ASP A 309 26.34 4.35 -6.41
C ASP A 309 27.00 3.00 -6.76
N LYS A 310 27.91 2.97 -7.74
CA LYS A 310 28.64 1.76 -8.16
C LYS A 310 29.64 1.24 -7.12
N LYS A 311 30.06 2.08 -6.17
CA LYS A 311 31.03 1.76 -5.11
C LYS A 311 30.38 1.60 -3.73
N ALA A 312 29.04 1.64 -3.66
CA ALA A 312 28.32 1.51 -2.40
C ALA A 312 28.60 0.14 -1.75
N ASP A 313 29.04 0.14 -0.49
CA ASP A 313 29.33 -1.08 0.25
C ASP A 313 28.07 -1.56 1.01
N PRO A 314 27.52 -2.74 0.70
CA PRO A 314 26.39 -3.31 1.41
C PRO A 314 26.61 -3.48 2.92
N LYS A 315 27.86 -3.54 3.40
CA LYS A 315 28.16 -3.70 4.83
C LYS A 315 27.95 -2.41 5.62
N THR A 316 28.19 -1.26 5.02
CA THR A 316 28.06 0.07 5.66
C THR A 316 26.75 0.77 5.31
N ALA A 317 25.98 0.21 4.38
CA ALA A 317 24.68 0.73 3.97
C ALA A 317 23.65 0.79 5.11
N VAL A 318 22.74 1.77 5.01
CA VAL A 318 21.54 1.83 5.84
C VAL A 318 20.72 0.56 5.64
N ARG A 319 20.22 -0.01 6.74
CA ARG A 319 19.43 -1.24 6.74
C ARG A 319 17.95 -0.94 6.47
N GLY A 320 17.24 -1.93 5.93
CA GLY A 320 15.83 -1.81 5.55
C GLY A 320 14.93 -1.41 6.72
N TYR A 321 15.24 -1.91 7.92
CA TYR A 321 14.56 -1.55 9.15
C TYR A 321 14.65 -0.05 9.45
N ASP A 322 15.87 0.47 9.59
CA ASP A 322 16.17 1.88 9.86
C ASP A 322 15.56 2.80 8.80
N TRP A 323 15.71 2.43 7.52
CA TRP A 323 15.17 3.19 6.41
C TRP A 323 13.66 3.30 6.46
N THR A 324 12.97 2.19 6.73
CA THR A 324 11.50 2.16 6.78
C THR A 324 10.98 3.03 7.91
N ARG A 325 11.57 2.95 9.12
CA ARG A 325 11.17 3.79 10.27
C ARG A 325 11.38 5.27 9.99
N ALA A 326 12.53 5.63 9.42
CA ALA A 326 12.82 7.03 9.10
C ALA A 326 11.86 7.60 8.04
N ARG A 327 11.47 6.79 7.03
CA ARG A 327 10.45 7.21 6.04
C ARG A 327 9.08 7.37 6.66
N VAL A 328 8.68 6.46 7.54
CA VAL A 328 7.41 6.52 8.27
C VAL A 328 7.34 7.76 9.15
N GLU A 329 8.40 8.03 9.92
CA GLU A 329 8.53 9.22 10.75
C GLU A 329 8.39 10.48 9.90
N ASN A 330 9.14 10.58 8.81
CA ASN A 330 9.10 11.74 7.91
C ASN A 330 7.71 11.95 7.29
N ALA A 331 7.04 10.89 6.83
CA ALA A 331 5.71 10.99 6.23
C ALA A 331 4.67 11.54 7.22
N HIS A 332 4.81 11.22 8.51
CA HIS A 332 3.85 11.64 9.54
C HIS A 332 4.21 12.97 10.20
N ASN A 333 5.50 13.29 10.30
CA ASN A 333 5.98 14.53 10.92
C ASN A 333 6.23 15.65 9.90
N ARG A 334 6.15 15.33 8.60
CA ARG A 334 6.32 16.27 7.47
C ARG A 334 7.65 17.03 7.52
N THR A 335 8.72 16.34 7.88
CA THR A 335 10.06 16.92 8.10
C THR A 335 10.88 17.18 6.82
N SER A 336 10.35 16.85 5.65
CA SER A 336 11.03 17.06 4.37
C SER A 336 11.31 18.53 4.09
N SER A 337 12.52 18.82 3.60
CA SER A 337 12.96 20.17 3.23
C SER A 337 12.67 20.46 1.75
N THR A 338 12.31 21.69 1.41
CA THR A 338 12.12 22.11 0.02
C THR A 338 13.46 22.43 -0.62
N VAL A 339 13.76 21.81 -1.76
CA VAL A 339 14.95 22.07 -2.58
C VAL A 339 14.50 22.63 -3.93
N ALA A 340 15.11 23.73 -4.35
CA ALA A 340 14.88 24.32 -5.67
C ALA A 340 15.82 23.67 -6.69
N PHE A 341 15.24 23.11 -7.75
CA PHE A 341 15.93 22.71 -8.97
C PHE A 341 15.66 23.76 -10.06
N GLU A 342 16.47 23.78 -11.12
CA GLU A 342 16.49 24.85 -12.15
C GLU A 342 15.10 25.21 -12.73
N ASN A 343 14.11 24.31 -12.71
CA ASN A 343 12.76 24.56 -13.21
C ASN A 343 11.61 24.10 -12.28
N GLN A 344 11.88 23.56 -11.09
CA GLN A 344 10.86 23.04 -10.15
C GLN A 344 11.36 23.05 -8.70
N THR A 345 10.45 23.22 -7.73
CA THR A 345 10.73 22.96 -6.31
C THR A 345 10.24 21.57 -5.93
N GLU A 346 11.14 20.71 -5.45
CA GLU A 346 10.76 19.40 -4.90
C GLU A 346 11.09 19.32 -3.41
N LYS A 347 10.27 18.63 -2.62
CA LYS A 347 10.65 18.28 -1.25
C LYS A 347 11.60 17.10 -1.27
N THR A 348 12.61 17.11 -0.42
CA THR A 348 13.58 16.02 -0.28
C THR A 348 13.61 15.53 1.16
N PHE A 349 13.63 14.20 1.32
CA PHE A 349 13.92 13.53 2.58
C PHE A 349 15.37 13.08 2.58
N LYS A 350 16.09 13.37 3.67
CA LYS A 350 17.49 12.97 3.87
C LYS A 350 17.63 12.12 5.12
N PHE A 351 18.35 11.01 5.04
CA PHE A 351 18.60 10.13 6.18
C PHE A 351 19.91 9.38 6.03
N LYS A 352 20.83 9.56 6.99
CA LYS A 352 22.15 8.88 7.04
C LYS A 352 22.89 8.91 5.68
N GLY A 353 22.88 10.06 5.00
CA GLY A 353 23.54 10.25 3.69
C GLY A 353 22.72 9.82 2.47
N LEU A 354 21.56 9.19 2.65
CA LEU A 354 20.60 8.92 1.58
C LEU A 354 19.71 10.13 1.34
N GLU A 355 19.36 10.40 0.09
CA GLU A 355 18.49 11.50 -0.33
C GLU A 355 17.46 10.99 -1.35
N VAL A 356 16.17 11.28 -1.08
CA VAL A 356 15.06 10.93 -1.98
C VAL A 356 14.09 12.09 -2.11
N VAL A 357 13.53 12.23 -3.31
CA VAL A 357 12.43 13.14 -3.58
C VAL A 357 11.19 12.66 -2.83
N ASP A 358 10.62 13.53 -2.02
CA ASP A 358 9.44 13.27 -1.20
C ASP A 358 8.20 13.88 -1.86
N ARG A 359 7.37 13.02 -2.44
CA ARG A 359 6.17 13.42 -3.20
C ARG A 359 4.87 13.22 -2.42
N TRP A 360 4.96 12.88 -1.13
CA TRP A 360 3.82 12.82 -0.22
C TRP A 360 3.35 14.26 0.04
N GLN A 361 2.16 14.61 -0.47
CA GLN A 361 1.52 15.91 -0.28
C GLN A 361 0.21 15.76 0.49
#